data_AF-A0A2P4SVG2-F1
#
_entry.id   AF-A0A2P4SVG2-F1
#
_cell.length_a   1.000
_cell.length_b   1.000
_cell.length_c   1.000
_cell.angle_alpha   90.00
_cell.angle_beta   90.00
_cell.angle_gamma   90.00
#
_symmetry.space_group_name_H-M   'P 1'
#
loop_
_entity.id
_entity.type
_entity.pdbx_description
1 polymer ?
#
loop_
_entity_poly.entity_id
_entity_poly.type
_entity_poly.pdbx_seq_one_letter_code
_entity_poly.pdbx_strand_id
1 'polypeptide(L)'
;FLKQLGIHPDWQFVDVYGMEPELLSMVPRPVCAVLLLFPITEKYETFRTEEEERIKAKGQDVKSSVYFMKQTINNACGTIGLIHAIANNREKMNFVSVISYLKVPKKGLNAFDEAGQIQWPVAGVSSFSFEQKL
;
A
#
# COMPACT_ATOMS: atom_id res chain seq x y z
N PHE A 1 7.45 -6.45 10.94
CA PHE A 1 7.04 -5.10 10.54
C PHE A 1 5.61 -4.73 10.99
N LEU A 2 4.55 -5.49 10.65
CA LEU A 2 3.17 -5.19 11.10
C LEU A 2 3.01 -4.95 12.61
N LYS A 3 3.67 -5.79 13.43
CA LYS A 3 3.69 -5.65 14.89
C LYS A 3 4.28 -4.30 15.34
N GLN A 4 5.32 -3.81 14.67
CA GLN A 4 5.93 -2.50 14.97
C GLN A 4 5.01 -1.34 14.58
N LEU A 5 4.16 -1.53 13.57
CA LEU A 5 3.10 -0.60 13.19
C LEU A 5 1.88 -0.67 14.13
N GLY A 6 1.89 -1.54 15.15
CA GLY A 6 0.83 -1.63 16.16
C GLY A 6 -0.45 -2.32 15.67
N ILE A 7 -0.36 -3.14 14.62
CA ILE A 7 -1.49 -3.97 14.16
C ILE A 7 -1.61 -5.21 15.04
N HIS A 8 -2.84 -5.54 15.44
CA HIS A 8 -3.11 -6.76 16.20
C HIS A 8 -2.76 -8.00 15.38
N PRO A 9 -2.22 -9.06 16.00
CA PRO A 9 -1.77 -10.27 15.28
C PRO A 9 -2.87 -11.09 14.58
N ASP A 10 -4.14 -10.64 14.60
CA ASP A 10 -5.23 -11.26 13.84
C ASP A 10 -4.98 -11.26 12.33
N TRP A 11 -4.11 -10.35 11.86
CA TRP A 11 -3.73 -10.24 10.46
C TRP A 11 -2.24 -10.48 10.29
N GLN A 12 -1.91 -11.39 9.38
CA GLN A 12 -0.54 -11.79 9.08
C GLN A 12 -0.33 -11.92 7.57
N PHE A 13 0.91 -11.76 7.13
CA PHE A 13 1.29 -12.13 5.77
C PHE A 13 1.57 -13.62 5.73
N VAL A 14 1.10 -14.26 4.67
CA VAL A 14 1.42 -15.65 4.33
C VAL A 14 1.88 -15.69 2.89
N ASP A 15 2.72 -16.68 2.57
CA ASP A 15 3.15 -16.91 1.21
C ASP A 15 2.03 -17.54 0.38
N VAL A 16 1.99 -17.19 -0.91
CA VAL A 16 1.12 -17.81 -1.90
C VAL A 16 1.99 -18.67 -2.80
N TYR A 17 1.87 -20.00 -2.66
CA TYR A 17 2.73 -20.96 -3.36
C TYR A 17 2.39 -21.12 -4.85
N GLY A 18 1.17 -20.77 -5.25
CA GLY A 18 0.71 -20.83 -6.64
C GLY A 18 -0.70 -20.28 -6.80
N MET A 19 -1.18 -20.25 -8.04
CA MET A 19 -2.50 -19.70 -8.40
C MET A 19 -3.53 -20.79 -8.69
N GLU A 20 -3.13 -22.05 -8.63
CA GLU A 20 -3.96 -23.23 -8.78
C GLU A 20 -4.89 -23.35 -7.56
N PRO A 21 -6.16 -23.83 -7.74
CA PRO A 21 -7.13 -23.91 -6.65
C PRO A 21 -6.63 -24.68 -5.42
N GLU A 22 -5.85 -25.74 -5.65
CA GLU A 22 -5.27 -26.59 -4.61
C GLU A 22 -4.26 -25.81 -3.75
N LEU A 23 -3.36 -25.03 -4.37
CA LEU A 23 -2.38 -24.21 -3.65
C LEU A 23 -3.04 -23.00 -2.98
N LEU A 24 -4.03 -22.38 -3.63
CA LEU A 24 -4.82 -21.30 -3.04
C LEU A 24 -5.66 -21.76 -1.85
N SER A 25 -5.98 -23.05 -1.75
CA SER A 25 -6.70 -23.61 -0.61
C SER A 25 -5.89 -23.56 0.70
N MET A 26 -4.55 -23.49 0.60
CA MET A 26 -3.63 -23.41 1.74
C MET A 26 -3.60 -22.01 2.38
N VAL A 27 -4.06 -20.97 1.67
CA VAL A 27 -4.08 -19.60 2.19
C VAL A 27 -5.21 -19.46 3.23
N PRO A 28 -4.90 -19.06 4.48
CA PRO A 28 -5.92 -18.85 5.51
C PRO A 28 -6.96 -17.81 5.09
N ARG A 29 -8.21 -18.02 5.46
CA ARG A 29 -9.33 -17.12 5.15
C ARG A 29 -9.89 -16.50 6.44
N PRO A 30 -10.39 -15.24 6.40
CA PRO A 30 -10.53 -14.37 5.21
C PRO A 30 -9.23 -13.68 4.78
N VAL A 31 -9.13 -13.33 3.48
CA VAL A 31 -8.02 -12.52 2.92
C VAL A 31 -8.52 -11.10 2.65
N CYS A 32 -7.74 -10.08 3.03
CA CYS A 32 -8.12 -8.67 2.84
C CYS A 32 -7.22 -7.89 1.87
N ALA A 33 -6.02 -8.38 1.57
CA ALA A 33 -5.08 -7.78 0.63
C ALA A 33 -4.12 -8.83 0.07
N VAL A 34 -3.58 -8.58 -1.14
CA VAL A 34 -2.51 -9.35 -1.76
C VAL A 34 -1.43 -8.37 -2.21
N LEU A 35 -0.17 -8.65 -1.88
CA LEU A 35 0.99 -7.90 -2.35
C LEU A 35 1.70 -8.72 -3.43
N LEU A 36 1.71 -8.20 -4.66
CA LEU A 36 2.36 -8.85 -5.79
C LEU A 36 3.72 -8.17 -6.04
N LEU A 37 4.80 -8.94 -5.91
CA LEU A 37 6.12 -8.55 -6.36
C LEU A 37 6.34 -9.08 -7.77
N PHE A 38 6.69 -8.20 -8.71
CA PHE A 38 6.99 -8.58 -10.09
C PHE A 38 8.13 -7.71 -10.64
N PRO A 39 8.91 -8.21 -11.61
CA PRO A 39 10.01 -7.45 -12.20
C PRO A 39 9.50 -6.33 -13.10
N ILE A 40 10.10 -5.16 -12.97
CA ILE A 40 9.86 -4.03 -13.87
C ILE A 40 10.73 -4.25 -15.12
N THR A 41 10.07 -4.48 -16.25
CA THR A 41 10.70 -4.70 -17.57
C THR A 41 10.29 -3.59 -18.53
N GLU A 42 11.04 -3.38 -19.63
CA GLU A 42 10.68 -2.39 -20.66
C GLU A 42 9.28 -2.63 -21.25
N LYS A 43 8.93 -3.90 -21.46
CA LYS A 43 7.59 -4.29 -21.92
C LYS A 43 6.51 -3.87 -20.92
N TYR A 44 6.77 -4.04 -19.63
CA TYR A 44 5.85 -3.59 -18.57
C TYR A 44 5.75 -2.06 -18.50
N GLU A 45 6.86 -1.33 -18.63
CA GLU A 45 6.86 0.14 -18.62
C GLU A 45 6.07 0.72 -19.80
N THR A 46 6.21 0.11 -20.99
CA THR A 46 5.41 0.46 -22.18
C THR A 46 3.93 0.25 -21.91
N PHE A 47 3.57 -0.96 -21.43
CA PHE A 47 2.18 -1.29 -21.07
C PHE A 47 1.62 -0.35 -20.00
N ARG A 48 2.40 -0.02 -18.96
CA ARG A 48 1.97 0.90 -17.89
C ARG A 48 1.64 2.29 -18.44
N THR A 49 2.46 2.78 -19.36
CA THR A 49 2.29 4.11 -19.96
C THR A 49 1.05 4.15 -20.86
N GLU A 50 0.88 3.13 -21.72
CA GLU A 50 -0.30 2.96 -22.57
C GLU A 50 -1.60 2.89 -21.74
N GLU A 51 -1.56 2.15 -20.63
CA GLU A 51 -2.71 2.01 -19.74
C GLU A 51 -3.04 3.32 -19.00
N GLU A 52 -2.02 4.06 -18.55
CA GLU A 52 -2.20 5.37 -17.94
C GLU A 52 -2.84 6.37 -18.92
N GLU A 53 -2.38 6.41 -20.16
CA GLU A 53 -2.96 7.24 -21.22
C GLU A 53 -4.40 6.83 -21.54
N ARG A 54 -4.67 5.52 -21.63
CA ARG A 54 -6.01 4.98 -21.86
C ARG A 54 -6.99 5.40 -20.75
N ILE A 55 -6.57 5.32 -19.49
CA ILE A 55 -7.39 5.73 -18.33
C ILE A 55 -7.61 7.24 -18.33
N LYS A 56 -6.59 8.05 -18.66
CA LYS A 56 -6.75 9.51 -18.79
C LYS A 56 -7.75 9.90 -19.89
N ALA A 57 -7.71 9.20 -21.03
CA ALA A 57 -8.56 9.50 -22.18
C ALA A 57 -10.01 9.02 -22.00
N LYS A 58 -10.21 7.81 -21.44
CA LYS A 58 -11.54 7.17 -21.32
C LYS A 58 -12.19 7.36 -19.95
N GLY A 59 -11.41 7.80 -18.97
CA GLY A 59 -11.80 7.77 -17.57
C GLY A 59 -11.83 6.36 -16.99
N GLN A 60 -11.92 6.30 -15.67
CA GLN A 60 -12.18 5.07 -14.92
C GLN A 60 -13.01 5.46 -13.69
N ASP A 61 -13.98 4.62 -13.34
CA ASP A 61 -14.69 4.78 -12.07
C ASP A 61 -13.83 4.29 -10.91
N VAL A 62 -13.54 5.18 -9.97
CA VAL A 62 -12.77 4.90 -8.76
C VAL A 62 -13.58 5.37 -7.56
N LYS A 63 -13.91 4.45 -6.66
CA LYS A 63 -14.66 4.79 -5.44
C LYS A 63 -13.87 5.79 -4.59
N SER A 64 -14.54 6.85 -4.14
CA SER A 64 -13.96 7.88 -3.26
C SER A 64 -13.45 7.33 -1.91
N SER A 65 -13.91 6.13 -1.51
CA SER A 65 -13.43 5.45 -0.31
C SER A 65 -12.04 4.82 -0.45
N VAL A 66 -11.50 4.72 -1.67
CA VAL A 66 -10.17 4.15 -1.90
C VAL A 66 -9.11 5.12 -1.38
N TYR A 67 -8.19 4.62 -0.57
CA TYR A 67 -6.98 5.34 -0.22
C TYR A 67 -5.88 5.01 -1.23
N PHE A 68 -5.32 6.05 -1.85
CA PHE A 68 -4.22 5.93 -2.79
C PHE A 68 -3.13 6.97 -2.49
N MET A 69 -1.88 6.58 -2.72
CA MET A 69 -0.72 7.48 -2.61
C MET A 69 0.32 7.08 -3.66
N LYS A 70 0.89 8.07 -4.34
CA LYS A 70 2.01 7.89 -5.26
C LYS A 70 3.28 7.56 -4.47
N GLN A 71 4.12 6.69 -5.03
CA GLN A 71 5.47 6.49 -4.53
C GLN A 71 6.38 7.59 -5.08
N THR A 72 7.01 8.36 -4.19
CA THR A 72 7.99 9.40 -4.53
C THR A 72 9.40 9.08 -4.06
N ILE A 73 9.55 8.00 -3.28
CA ILE A 73 10.82 7.56 -2.69
C ILE A 73 11.24 6.25 -3.37
N ASN A 74 12.47 6.21 -3.88
CA ASN A 74 13.04 5.01 -4.49
C ASN A 74 13.12 3.88 -3.44
N ASN A 75 12.86 2.64 -3.87
CA ASN A 75 12.88 1.44 -3.03
C ASN A 75 11.86 1.43 -1.86
N ALA A 76 10.89 2.34 -1.84
CA ALA A 76 9.85 2.39 -0.81
C ALA A 76 8.59 1.55 -1.16
N CYS A 77 8.59 0.83 -2.28
CA CYS A 77 7.41 0.12 -2.81
C CYS A 77 6.79 -0.87 -1.80
N GLY A 78 7.60 -1.58 -1.03
CA GLY A 78 7.12 -2.50 0.01
C GLY A 78 6.35 -1.78 1.12
N THR A 79 6.85 -0.62 1.57
CA THR A 79 6.19 0.21 2.58
C THR A 79 4.92 0.85 2.03
N ILE A 80 4.96 1.37 0.80
CA ILE A 80 3.80 1.98 0.13
C ILE A 80 2.69 0.94 -0.08
N GLY A 81 3.03 -0.23 -0.62
CA GLY A 81 2.08 -1.33 -0.79
C GLY A 81 1.46 -1.78 0.52
N LEU A 82 2.25 -1.81 1.60
CA LEU A 82 1.72 -2.11 2.92
C LEU A 82 0.74 -1.04 3.43
N ILE A 83 1.08 0.25 3.28
CA ILE A 83 0.19 1.34 3.68
C ILE A 83 -1.12 1.24 2.91
N HIS A 84 -1.09 0.94 1.60
CA HIS A 84 -2.30 0.71 0.82
C HIS A 84 -3.13 -0.47 1.36
N ALA A 85 -2.50 -1.59 1.72
CA ALA A 85 -3.18 -2.75 2.27
C ALA A 85 -3.90 -2.44 3.59
N ILE A 86 -3.24 -1.72 4.51
CA ILE A 86 -3.79 -1.35 5.82
C ILE A 86 -4.86 -0.27 5.69
N ALA A 87 -4.58 0.83 4.98
CA ALA A 87 -5.48 1.97 4.90
C ALA A 87 -6.82 1.61 4.26
N ASN A 88 -6.82 0.74 3.24
CA ASN A 88 -8.03 0.28 2.56
C ASN A 88 -8.82 -0.77 3.37
N ASN A 89 -8.22 -1.40 4.39
CA ASN A 89 -8.86 -2.41 5.23
C ASN A 89 -8.98 -2.02 6.71
N ARG A 90 -8.80 -0.73 7.03
CA ARG A 90 -8.77 -0.21 8.41
C ARG A 90 -9.95 -0.68 9.28
N GLU A 91 -11.14 -0.74 8.71
CA GLU A 91 -12.37 -1.16 9.41
C GLU A 91 -12.40 -2.65 9.79
N LYS A 92 -11.55 -3.47 9.16
CA LYS A 92 -11.42 -4.92 9.44
C LYS A 92 -10.27 -5.23 10.39
N MET A 93 -9.41 -4.26 10.70
CA MET A 93 -8.17 -4.46 11.44
C MET A 93 -8.30 -3.93 12.87
N ASN A 94 -7.90 -4.76 13.82
CA ASN A 94 -7.72 -4.35 15.21
C ASN A 94 -6.30 -3.76 15.39
N PHE A 95 -6.17 -2.73 16.21
CA PHE A 95 -4.88 -2.09 16.50
C PHE A 95 -4.62 -2.13 18.01
N VAL A 96 -3.40 -2.49 18.39
CA VAL A 96 -3.00 -2.73 19.79
C VAL A 96 -2.55 -1.45 20.50
N SER A 97 -2.19 -0.38 19.76
CA SER A 97 -1.71 0.87 20.36
C SER A 97 -2.39 2.10 19.77
N VAL A 98 -2.59 3.14 20.59
CA VAL A 98 -3.18 4.43 20.16
C VAL A 98 -2.29 5.16 19.14
N ILE A 99 -0.98 4.92 19.18
CA ILE A 99 0.02 5.56 18.30
C ILE A 99 -0.14 5.13 16.83
N SER A 100 -0.70 3.94 16.56
CA SER A 100 -0.90 3.47 15.18
C SER A 100 -2.09 4.13 14.49
N TYR A 101 -3.16 4.45 15.22
CA TYR A 101 -4.36 5.14 14.68
C TYR A 101 -4.05 6.52 14.11
N LEU A 102 -3.07 7.22 14.71
CA LEU A 102 -2.65 8.56 14.31
C LEU A 102 -1.74 8.55 13.08
N LYS A 103 -1.10 7.41 12.74
CA LYS A 103 -0.12 7.31 11.65
C LYS A 103 -0.68 6.78 10.33
N VAL A 104 -1.82 6.06 10.35
CA VAL A 104 -2.43 5.51 9.13
C VAL A 104 -3.46 6.49 8.55
N PRO A 105 -3.27 6.93 7.30
CA PRO A 105 -4.21 7.81 6.61
C PRO A 105 -5.64 7.25 6.58
N LYS A 106 -6.65 8.12 6.63
CA LYS A 106 -8.05 7.71 6.51
C LYS A 106 -8.41 7.49 5.03
N LYS A 107 -9.35 6.55 4.79
CA LYS A 107 -10.00 6.38 3.49
C LYS A 107 -10.54 7.73 2.98
N GLY A 108 -10.42 7.97 1.68
CA GLY A 108 -10.90 9.21 1.04
C GLY A 108 -10.04 10.45 1.25
N LEU A 109 -8.94 10.37 2.03
CA LEU A 109 -7.87 11.36 1.96
C LEU A 109 -6.91 10.95 0.86
N ASN A 110 -7.00 11.59 -0.31
CA ASN A 110 -5.91 11.55 -1.27
C ASN A 110 -4.76 12.35 -0.66
N ALA A 111 -3.64 11.69 -0.36
CA ALA A 111 -2.53 12.29 0.39
C ALA A 111 -1.70 13.32 -0.40
N PHE A 112 -2.25 13.90 -1.47
CA PHE A 112 -1.54 14.80 -2.37
C PHE A 112 -2.43 15.97 -2.81
N ASP A 113 -1.88 17.18 -2.68
CA ASP A 113 -2.27 18.35 -3.46
C ASP A 113 -1.61 18.30 -4.86
N GLU A 114 -1.96 19.25 -5.73
CA GLU A 114 -1.48 19.36 -7.11
C GLU A 114 0.07 19.43 -7.24
N ALA A 115 0.79 19.65 -6.12
CA ALA A 115 2.24 19.75 -6.05
C ALA A 115 2.95 18.42 -5.69
N GLY A 116 2.22 17.32 -5.46
CA GLY A 116 2.83 16.00 -5.32
C GLY A 116 3.64 15.79 -4.04
N GLN A 117 3.37 16.55 -2.98
CA GLN A 117 3.96 16.32 -1.66
C GLN A 117 2.98 15.69 -0.66
N ILE A 118 3.50 14.85 0.23
CA ILE A 118 2.75 14.26 1.34
C ILE A 118 2.51 15.35 2.38
N GLN A 119 1.29 15.87 2.48
CA GLN A 119 0.90 16.67 3.65
C GLN A 119 0.62 15.75 4.84
N TRP A 120 1.62 15.60 5.71
CA TRP A 120 1.40 15.08 7.06
C TRP A 120 1.04 16.24 7.99
N PRO A 121 -0.10 16.21 8.72
CA PRO A 121 -0.35 17.19 9.76
C PRO A 121 0.39 16.73 11.01
N VAL A 122 1.67 17.10 11.17
CA VAL A 122 2.25 17.58 12.43
C VAL A 122 3.71 17.95 12.21
N ALA A 123 4.04 19.17 12.64
CA ALA A 123 5.40 19.65 12.82
C ALA A 123 6.23 18.64 13.65
N GLY A 124 7.48 18.41 13.23
CA GLY A 124 8.55 18.01 14.16
C GLY A 124 8.96 16.54 14.22
N VAL A 125 8.92 15.76 13.14
CA VAL A 125 9.71 14.50 13.09
C VAL A 125 10.59 14.48 11.85
N SER A 126 11.86 14.78 12.09
CA SER A 126 12.98 14.71 11.15
C SER A 126 13.10 13.34 10.49
N SER A 127 13.24 13.35 9.16
CA SER A 127 14.05 12.44 8.33
C SER A 127 14.32 11.02 8.87
N PHE A 128 13.69 10.01 8.27
CA PHE A 128 14.26 8.66 8.25
C PHE A 128 14.97 8.45 6.91
N SER A 129 16.29 8.67 6.90
CA SER A 129 17.18 8.22 5.83
C SER A 129 17.54 6.76 6.12
N PHE A 130 17.25 5.85 5.18
CA PHE A 130 17.85 4.52 5.18
C PHE A 130 19.08 4.58 4.27
N GLU A 131 20.25 4.82 4.85
CA GLU A 131 21.52 4.48 4.20
C GLU A 131 21.76 2.97 4.39
N GLN A 132 21.70 2.20 3.30
CA GLN A 132 22.35 0.90 3.26
C GLN A 132 23.83 1.14 2.91
N LYS A 133 24.70 1.09 3.92
CA LYS A 133 26.11 0.78 3.69
C LYS A 133 26.22 -0.71 3.41
N LEU A 134 26.78 -1.04 2.25
CA LEU A 134 27.39 -2.34 1.98
C LEU A 134 28.53 -2.60 2.98
#